data_AF-U2QW35-F1
#
_entry.id   AF-U2QW35-F1
#
_cell.length_a   1.000
_cell.length_b   1.000
_cell.length_c   1.000
_cell.angle_alpha   90.00
_cell.angle_beta   90.00
_cell.angle_gamma   90.00
#
_symmetry.space_group_name_H-M   'P 1'
#
loop_
_entity.id
_entity.type
_entity.pdbx_description
1 polymer ?
#
loop_
_entity_poly.entity_id
_entity_poly.type
_entity_poly.pdbx_seq_one_letter_code
_entity_poly.pdbx_strand_id
1 'polypeptide(L)'
;MENINSNKEYEIYKEAGLEEKDVNGKPVLVREIDLDIKDEMGRTNKERMEEGLAPLENGKPIELHHIGQKSDSPLAELSIDEHRSKENDGILHDKTKESEINRNTFNTEKINHWKERIREMEN
;
A
#
# COMPACT_ATOMS: atom_id res chain seq x y z
N MET A 1 -6.09 -12.47 -10.09
CA MET A 1 -7.21 -11.83 -9.35
C MET A 1 -7.96 -12.80 -8.41
N GLU A 2 -7.29 -13.78 -7.78
CA GLU A 2 -7.93 -14.81 -6.92
C GLU A 2 -7.94 -14.47 -5.41
N ASN A 3 -7.45 -13.30 -5.01
CA ASN A 3 -7.26 -12.93 -3.60
C ASN A 3 -8.21 -11.85 -3.08
N ILE A 4 -9.12 -11.34 -3.90
CA ILE A 4 -10.09 -10.33 -3.46
C ILE A 4 -11.22 -11.03 -2.68
N ASN A 5 -11.47 -10.60 -1.44
CA ASN A 5 -12.51 -11.19 -0.59
C ASN A 5 -13.93 -10.87 -1.08
N SER A 6 -14.14 -9.73 -1.77
CA SER A 6 -15.46 -9.34 -2.28
C SER A 6 -15.40 -8.35 -3.44
N ASN A 7 -16.48 -8.26 -4.23
CA ASN A 7 -16.60 -7.24 -5.28
C ASN A 7 -16.44 -5.80 -4.74
N LYS A 8 -16.84 -5.55 -3.48
CA LYS A 8 -16.69 -4.24 -2.85
C LYS A 8 -15.22 -3.89 -2.59
N GLU A 9 -14.42 -4.87 -2.18
CA GLU A 9 -12.98 -4.67 -2.03
C GLU A 9 -12.33 -4.33 -3.38
N TYR A 10 -12.73 -5.03 -4.45
CA TYR A 10 -12.28 -4.67 -5.80
C TYR A 10 -12.67 -3.25 -6.21
N GLU A 11 -13.91 -2.85 -5.90
CA GLU A 11 -14.41 -1.50 -6.20
C GLU A 11 -13.57 -0.43 -5.51
N ILE A 12 -13.16 -0.62 -4.24
CA ILE A 12 -12.27 0.31 -3.53
C ILE A 12 -10.97 0.53 -4.30
N TYR A 13 -10.31 -0.55 -4.75
CA TYR A 13 -9.05 -0.43 -5.49
C TYR A 13 -9.24 0.24 -6.85
N LYS A 14 -10.35 -0.04 -7.52
CA LYS A 14 -10.69 0.55 -8.81
C LYS A 14 -11.01 2.05 -8.67
N GLU A 15 -11.74 2.44 -7.63
CA GLU A 15 -12.06 3.84 -7.33
C GLU A 15 -10.83 4.64 -6.91
N ALA A 16 -9.91 4.01 -6.18
CA ALA A 16 -8.61 4.60 -5.83
C ALA A 16 -7.67 4.75 -7.05
N GLY A 17 -8.05 4.23 -8.23
CA GLY A 17 -7.27 4.35 -9.46
C GLY A 17 -5.96 3.57 -9.42
N LEU A 18 -5.91 2.47 -8.66
CA LEU A 18 -4.70 1.68 -8.53
C LEU A 18 -4.41 0.87 -9.80
N GLU A 19 -3.13 0.74 -10.13
CA GLU A 19 -2.63 -0.04 -11.26
C GLU A 19 -1.85 -1.26 -10.77
N GLU A 20 -2.02 -2.41 -11.42
CA GLU A 20 -1.24 -3.60 -11.10
C GLU A 20 0.18 -3.48 -11.67
N LYS A 21 1.19 -3.59 -10.79
CA LYS A 21 2.61 -3.69 -11.15
C LYS A 21 3.28 -4.80 -10.38
N ASP A 22 4.39 -5.30 -10.91
CA ASP A 22 5.29 -6.16 -10.17
C ASP A 22 6.32 -5.31 -9.43
N VAL A 23 6.42 -5.49 -8.11
CA VAL A 23 7.45 -4.86 -7.29
C VAL A 23 8.19 -5.99 -6.58
N ASN A 24 9.45 -6.21 -6.95
CA ASN A 24 10.31 -7.25 -6.37
C ASN A 24 9.74 -8.68 -6.52
N GLY A 25 9.18 -9.02 -7.69
CA GLY A 25 8.59 -10.33 -7.97
C GLY A 25 7.24 -10.57 -7.27
N LYS A 26 6.65 -9.52 -6.70
CA LYS A 26 5.34 -9.56 -6.04
C LYS A 26 4.37 -8.62 -6.78
N PRO A 27 3.17 -9.09 -7.15
CA PRO A 27 2.14 -8.21 -7.69
C PRO A 27 1.65 -7.23 -6.61
N VAL A 28 1.56 -5.95 -6.98
CA VAL A 28 1.10 -4.86 -6.12
C VAL A 28 0.20 -3.93 -6.92
N LEU A 29 -0.93 -3.55 -6.34
CA LEU A 29 -1.76 -2.46 -6.81
C LEU A 29 -1.14 -1.14 -6.34
N VAL A 30 -0.38 -0.51 -7.22
CA VAL A 30 0.35 0.73 -6.95
C VAL A 30 -0.50 1.94 -7.33
N ARG A 31 -0.19 3.09 -6.73
CA ARG A 31 -0.74 4.38 -7.14
C ARG A 31 0.33 5.27 -7.75
N GLU A 32 -0.11 6.37 -8.36
CA GLU A 32 0.79 7.45 -8.76
C GLU A 32 1.33 8.16 -7.52
N ILE A 33 2.64 8.38 -7.48
CA ILE A 33 3.34 9.02 -6.36
C ILE A 33 4.12 10.21 -6.91
N ASP A 34 3.80 11.40 -6.43
CA ASP A 34 4.60 12.59 -6.68
C ASP A 34 5.87 12.52 -5.82
N LEU A 35 7.02 12.37 -6.49
CA LEU A 35 8.32 12.21 -5.83
C LEU A 35 8.85 13.50 -5.21
N ASP A 36 8.34 14.68 -5.60
CA ASP A 36 8.84 15.98 -5.19
C ASP A 36 8.13 16.55 -3.95
N ILE A 37 7.01 15.93 -3.53
CA ILE A 37 6.34 16.27 -2.26
C ILE A 37 7.31 16.12 -1.10
N LYS A 38 7.39 17.16 -0.26
CA LYS A 38 8.24 17.18 0.93
C LYS A 38 7.46 16.96 2.21
N ASP A 39 8.07 16.22 3.13
CA ASP A 39 7.59 16.12 4.50
C ASP A 39 7.94 17.37 5.34
N GLU A 40 7.47 17.40 6.58
CA GLU A 40 7.72 18.50 7.52
C GLU A 40 9.22 18.72 7.83
N MET A 41 10.06 17.71 7.56
CA MET A 41 11.51 17.77 7.73
C MET A 41 12.25 18.17 6.44
N GLY A 42 11.51 18.40 5.34
CA GLY A 42 12.05 18.79 4.04
C GLY A 42 12.49 17.63 3.15
N ARG A 43 12.24 16.37 3.56
CA ARG A 43 12.58 15.18 2.76
C ARG A 43 11.54 14.95 1.67
N THR A 44 11.98 14.71 0.45
CA THR A 44 11.08 14.39 -0.65
C THR A 44 10.53 12.97 -0.53
N ASN A 45 9.43 12.66 -1.22
CA ASN A 45 8.89 11.30 -1.28
C ASN A 45 9.91 10.29 -1.82
N LYS A 46 10.75 10.72 -2.76
CA LYS A 46 11.90 9.93 -3.20
C LYS A 46 12.81 9.55 -2.03
N GLU A 47 13.31 10.54 -1.28
CA GLU A 47 14.23 10.31 -0.15
C GLU A 47 13.56 9.43 0.93
N ARG A 48 12.26 9.64 1.17
CA ARG A 48 11.48 8.80 2.09
C ARG A 48 11.46 7.35 1.64
N MET A 49 11.14 7.09 0.38
CA MET A 49 11.07 5.73 -0.16
C MET A 49 12.44 5.04 -0.18
N GLU A 50 13.52 5.77 -0.48
CA GLU A 50 14.90 5.27 -0.39
C GLU A 50 15.28 4.85 1.05
N GLU A 51 14.77 5.55 2.06
CA GLU A 51 14.91 5.17 3.47
C GLU A 51 13.98 4.01 3.89
N GLY A 52 13.04 3.60 3.02
CA GLY A 52 11.99 2.61 3.32
C GLY A 52 10.79 3.18 4.06
N LEU A 53 10.63 4.50 4.05
CA LEU A 53 9.48 5.20 4.58
C LEU A 53 8.40 5.33 3.51
N ALA A 54 7.14 5.32 3.96
CA ALA A 54 6.02 5.53 3.06
C ALA A 54 6.05 6.95 2.45
N PRO A 55 5.80 7.09 1.15
CA PRO A 55 5.59 8.38 0.52
C PRO A 55 4.33 9.04 1.07
N LEU A 56 4.29 10.37 0.99
CA LEU A 56 3.19 11.21 1.42
C LEU A 56 2.30 11.56 0.23
N GLU A 57 1.00 11.50 0.45
CA GLU A 57 -0.01 12.05 -0.43
C GLU A 57 -0.87 13.02 0.39
N ASN A 58 -1.00 14.26 -0.10
CA ASN A 58 -1.75 15.31 0.62
C ASN A 58 -1.32 15.47 2.09
N GLY A 59 -0.03 15.30 2.38
CA GLY A 59 0.55 15.39 3.72
C GLY A 59 0.34 14.16 4.61
N LYS A 60 -0.28 13.08 4.10
CA LYS A 60 -0.52 11.83 4.82
C LYS A 60 0.28 10.68 4.21
N PRO A 61 0.88 9.78 5.01
CA PRO A 61 1.61 8.64 4.47
C PRO A 61 0.66 7.65 3.81
N ILE A 62 1.05 7.14 2.64
CA ILE A 62 0.37 6.03 1.96
C ILE A 62 0.55 4.76 2.80
N GLU A 63 -0.51 3.96 2.94
CA GLU A 63 -0.52 2.70 3.67
C GLU A 63 -0.52 1.51 2.69
N LEU A 64 0.21 0.45 3.07
CA LEU A 64 0.13 -0.83 2.39
C LEU A 64 -0.96 -1.69 3.02
N HIS A 65 -1.74 -2.35 2.17
CA HIS A 65 -2.78 -3.29 2.55
C HIS A 65 -2.55 -4.65 1.86
N HIS A 66 -2.68 -5.76 2.58
CA HIS A 66 -2.68 -7.10 1.99
C HIS A 66 -4.06 -7.41 1.43
N ILE A 67 -4.18 -7.58 0.12
CA ILE A 67 -5.45 -7.87 -0.55
C ILE A 67 -6.05 -9.16 -0.01
N GLY A 68 -7.30 -9.15 0.42
CA GLY A 68 -7.95 -10.32 0.99
C GLY A 68 -7.49 -10.72 2.40
N GLN A 69 -6.65 -9.91 3.06
CA GLN A 69 -6.09 -10.15 4.40
C GLN A 69 -5.23 -11.43 4.55
N LYS A 70 -4.63 -11.91 3.46
CA LYS A 70 -3.70 -13.06 3.49
C LYS A 70 -2.26 -12.57 3.49
N SER A 71 -1.36 -13.25 4.20
CA SER A 71 0.06 -12.86 4.24
C SER A 71 0.80 -13.04 2.90
N ASP A 72 0.34 -13.97 2.06
CA ASP A 72 0.90 -14.29 0.74
C ASP A 72 0.13 -13.63 -0.42
N SER A 73 -0.74 -12.65 -0.13
CA SER A 73 -1.50 -11.96 -1.17
C SER A 73 -0.76 -10.74 -1.73
N PRO A 74 -1.18 -10.27 -2.92
CA PRO A 74 -0.74 -8.99 -3.47
C PRO A 74 -0.96 -7.84 -2.48
N LEU A 75 -0.15 -6.79 -2.59
CA LEU A 75 -0.31 -5.57 -1.81
C LEU A 75 -1.14 -4.53 -2.56
N ALA A 76 -1.71 -3.57 -1.84
CA ALA A 76 -2.34 -2.37 -2.39
C ALA A 76 -1.83 -1.11 -1.67
N GLU A 77 -1.48 -0.08 -2.44
CA GLU A 77 -1.03 1.24 -1.97
C GLU A 77 -2.23 2.19 -1.81
N LEU A 78 -2.78 2.29 -0.60
CA LEU A 78 -3.97 3.08 -0.31
C LEU A 78 -3.61 4.35 0.48
N SER A 79 -4.30 5.45 0.21
CA SER A 79 -4.28 6.60 1.11
C SER A 79 -4.90 6.22 2.46
N ILE A 80 -4.58 6.96 3.52
CA ILE A 80 -5.19 6.74 4.84
C ILE A 80 -6.72 6.84 4.76
N ASP A 81 -7.22 7.79 3.97
CA ASP A 81 -8.66 8.02 3.83
C ASP A 81 -9.32 6.84 3.11
N GLU A 82 -8.69 6.26 2.08
CA GLU A 82 -9.20 5.06 1.40
C GLU A 82 -9.08 3.81 2.28
N HIS A 83 -8.00 3.65 3.04
CA HIS A 83 -7.77 2.44 3.83
C HIS A 83 -8.64 2.41 5.11
N ARG A 84 -8.85 3.58 5.72
CA ARG A 84 -9.46 3.70 7.06
C ARG A 84 -10.78 4.45 7.09
N SER A 85 -11.38 4.77 5.94
CA SER A 85 -12.74 5.30 5.94
C SER A 85 -13.68 4.33 6.66
N LYS A 86 -14.73 4.85 7.30
CA LYS A 86 -15.70 4.03 8.02
C LYS A 86 -16.35 2.95 7.14
N GLU A 87 -16.47 3.23 5.84
CA GLU A 87 -17.01 2.30 4.85
C GLU A 87 -15.98 1.23 4.46
N ASN A 88 -14.74 1.66 4.15
CA ASN A 88 -13.70 0.76 3.65
C ASN A 88 -13.05 -0.08 4.76
N ASP A 89 -12.89 0.44 5.99
CA ASP A 89 -12.31 -0.31 7.12
C ASP A 89 -13.07 -1.62 7.36
N GLY A 90 -14.39 -1.61 7.29
CA GLY A 90 -15.21 -2.81 7.48
C GLY A 90 -15.17 -3.79 6.29
N ILE A 91 -14.77 -3.34 5.11
CA ILE A 91 -14.68 -4.15 3.88
C ILE A 91 -13.27 -4.76 3.75
N LEU A 92 -12.24 -3.95 3.99
CA LEU A 92 -10.82 -4.30 3.89
C LEU A 92 -10.35 -5.10 5.11
N HIS A 93 -10.92 -4.85 6.29
CA HIS A 93 -10.57 -5.53 7.54
C HIS A 93 -11.75 -6.34 8.06
N ASP A 94 -11.88 -7.59 7.59
CA ASP A 94 -12.77 -8.56 8.21
C ASP A 94 -12.23 -8.92 9.61
N LYS A 95 -12.83 -8.31 10.63
CA LYS A 95 -12.49 -8.51 12.05
C LYS A 95 -13.00 -9.85 12.60
N THR A 96 -13.76 -10.62 11.81
CA THR A 96 -14.23 -11.94 12.20
C THR A 96 -13.22 -13.04 11.87
N LYS A 97 -12.24 -12.75 11.01
CA LYS A 97 -11.13 -13.64 10.68
C LYS A 97 -9.93 -13.38 11.57
N GLU A 98 -9.23 -14.44 11.95
CA GLU A 98 -7.95 -14.30 12.64
C GLU A 98 -6.90 -13.77 11.65
N SER A 99 -6.16 -12.74 12.06
CA SER A 99 -5.13 -12.14 11.20
C SER A 99 -3.97 -13.10 11.03
N GLU A 100 -3.77 -13.61 9.81
CA GLU A 100 -2.60 -14.42 9.44
C GLU A 100 -1.31 -13.59 9.31
N ILE A 101 -1.43 -12.26 9.39
CA ILE A 101 -0.32 -11.32 9.17
C ILE A 101 0.47 -11.11 10.46
N ASN A 102 1.76 -11.44 10.43
CA ASN A 102 2.71 -11.06 11.47
C ASN A 102 3.12 -9.59 11.30
N ARG A 103 2.78 -8.74 12.27
CA ARG A 103 3.04 -7.28 12.21
C ARG A 103 4.52 -6.93 12.08
N ASN A 104 5.42 -7.70 12.70
CA ASN A 104 6.86 -7.43 12.61
C ASN A 104 7.38 -7.77 11.21
N THR A 105 6.97 -8.92 10.67
CA THR A 105 7.30 -9.32 9.30
C THR A 105 6.75 -8.31 8.30
N PHE A 106 5.51 -7.86 8.49
CA PHE A 106 4.89 -6.87 7.61
C PHE A 106 5.58 -5.51 7.67
N ASN A 107 6.07 -5.08 8.84
CA ASN A 107 6.86 -3.85 8.91
C ASN A 107 8.16 -3.94 8.09
N THR A 108 8.84 -5.09 8.13
CA THR A 108 10.01 -5.33 7.27
C THR A 108 9.63 -5.37 5.79
N GLU A 109 8.52 -6.02 5.45
CA GLU A 109 7.98 -6.07 4.09
C GLU A 109 7.69 -4.67 3.55
N LYS A 110 7.05 -3.79 4.33
CA LYS A 110 6.80 -2.40 3.94
C LYS A 110 8.08 -1.62 3.65
N ILE A 111 9.09 -1.75 4.51
CA ILE A 111 10.37 -1.05 4.32
C ILE A 111 11.02 -1.50 3.01
N ASN A 112 11.05 -2.80 2.75
CA ASN A 112 11.60 -3.34 1.52
C ASN A 112 10.76 -2.93 0.30
N HIS A 113 9.43 -2.98 0.40
CA HIS A 113 8.51 -2.56 -0.66
C HIS A 113 8.82 -1.14 -1.12
N TRP A 114 8.89 -0.16 -0.21
CA TRP A 114 9.14 1.23 -0.62
C TRP A 114 10.51 1.43 -1.27
N LYS A 115 11.53 0.72 -0.80
CA LYS A 115 12.88 0.77 -1.38
C LYS A 115 12.94 0.19 -2.78
N GLU A 116 12.25 -0.91 -3.03
CA GLU A 116 12.18 -1.49 -4.38
C GLU A 116 11.25 -0.68 -5.29
N ARG A 117 10.15 -0.15 -4.74
CA ARG A 117 9.18 0.69 -5.46
C ARG A 117 9.84 1.93 -6.06
N ILE A 118 10.75 2.59 -5.34
CA ILE A 118 11.49 3.75 -5.89
C ILE A 118 12.50 3.33 -6.96
N ARG A 119 13.20 2.20 -6.78
CA ARG A 119 14.12 1.68 -7.81
C ARG A 119 13.41 1.36 -9.11
N GLU A 120 12.21 0.78 -9.04
CA GLU A 120 11.36 0.52 -10.21
C GLU A 120 10.82 1.80 -10.86
N MET A 121 10.76 2.93 -10.14
CA MET A 121 10.38 4.23 -10.73
C MET A 121 11.56 4.92 -11.43
N GLU A 122 12.79 4.57 -11.08
CA GLU A 122 14.01 5.17 -11.61
C GLU A 122 14.62 4.40 -12.80
N ASN A 123 14.19 3.15 -13.02
CA ASN A 123 14.58 2.29 -14.15
C ASN A 123 13.68 2.47 -15.38
#